data_AF-R5ARV6-F1
#
_entry.id   AF-R5ARV6-F1
#
_cell.length_a   1.000
_cell.length_b   1.000
_cell.length_c   1.000
_cell.angle_alpha   90.00
_cell.angle_beta   90.00
_cell.angle_gamma   90.00
#
_symmetry.space_group_name_H-M   'P 1'
#
loop_
_entity.id
_entity.type
_entity.pdbx_description
1 polymer ?
#
loop_
_entity_poly.entity_id
_entity_poly.type
_entity_poly.pdbx_seq_one_letter_code
_entity_poly.pdbx_strand_id
1 'polypeptide(L)'
;MKIAGYIFLIIGGLSFLGAAFKGNSVFGPLFCIALGAFLVYRANNKESEQKEKIRQSAEYRENSTVESMPNSNNDQKLDSLEDIQSQLTLRQREAAMCLISFFGGFSDNLNDDVPMILFRQAAKFFGLSDSPIVLSQMMSKFSDSDTLINTVITINPAKAKEFLLLTCYDLVKSSRKPEAFDALFGIANDMGYDRVKMQRLITLYH
;
A
#
# COMPACT_ATOMS: atom_id res chain seq x y z
N MET A 1 -7.28 11.11 15.68
CA MET A 1 -6.76 11.41 14.32
C MET A 1 -6.14 12.80 14.18
N LYS A 2 -6.59 13.84 14.91
CA LYS A 2 -6.06 15.21 14.77
C LYS A 2 -4.62 15.39 15.29
N ILE A 3 -4.23 14.70 16.37
CA ILE A 3 -2.87 14.78 16.95
C ILE A 3 -1.78 14.21 16.00
N ALA A 4 -2.04 13.11 15.30
CA ALA A 4 -1.07 12.47 14.41
C ALA A 4 -0.73 13.34 13.19
N GLY A 5 -1.73 14.06 12.65
CA GLY A 5 -1.52 15.02 11.58
C GLY A 5 -0.66 16.22 12.01
N TYR A 6 -0.85 16.72 13.24
CA TYR A 6 0.00 17.78 13.80
C TYR A 6 1.46 17.34 14.01
N ILE A 7 1.69 16.09 14.41
CA ILE A 7 3.05 15.55 14.58
C ILE A 7 3.77 15.46 13.23
N PHE A 8 3.11 14.99 12.17
CA PHE A 8 3.66 14.99 10.80
C PHE A 8 3.93 16.41 10.28
N LEU A 9 3.07 17.37 10.61
CA LEU A 9 3.23 18.77 10.24
C LEU A 9 4.43 19.41 10.96
N ILE A 10 4.63 19.12 12.25
CA ILE A 10 5.77 19.60 13.04
C ILE A 10 7.08 18.93 12.59
N ILE A 11 7.11 17.62 12.41
CA ILE A 11 8.32 16.90 11.93
C ILE A 11 8.67 17.34 10.51
N GLY A 12 7.69 17.44 9.60
CA GLY A 12 7.89 17.98 8.27
C GLY A 12 8.41 19.42 8.29
N GLY A 13 7.84 20.27 9.16
CA GLY A 13 8.25 21.66 9.36
C GLY A 13 9.69 21.81 9.86
N LEU A 14 10.08 21.03 10.87
CA LEU A 14 11.46 21.03 11.38
C LEU A 14 12.46 20.46 10.37
N SER A 15 12.09 19.40 9.63
CA SER A 15 12.92 18.85 8.55
C SER A 15 13.07 19.83 7.37
N PHE A 16 12.05 20.66 7.10
CA PHE A 16 12.10 21.68 6.06
C PHE A 16 13.03 22.84 6.44
N LEU A 17 12.96 23.30 7.69
CA LEU A 17 13.87 24.32 8.22
C LEU A 17 15.33 23.82 8.21
N GLY A 18 15.56 22.56 8.61
CA GLY A 18 16.89 21.94 8.58
C GLY A 18 17.46 21.76 7.15
N ALA A 19 16.61 21.42 6.17
CA ALA A 19 17.03 21.28 4.78
C ALA A 19 17.29 22.64 4.11
N ALA A 20 16.47 23.66 4.42
CA ALA A 20 16.62 25.03 3.90
C ALA A 20 17.91 25.71 4.40
N PHE A 21 18.29 25.53 5.67
CA PHE A 21 19.55 26.07 6.21
C PHE A 21 20.80 25.34 5.70
N LYS A 22 20.67 24.06 5.30
CA LYS A 22 21.79 23.22 4.84
C LYS A 22 21.95 23.20 3.31
N GLY A 23 21.09 23.89 2.57
CA GLY A 23 21.13 23.97 1.10
C GLY A 23 20.85 22.64 0.38
N ASN A 24 20.24 21.67 1.08
CA ASN A 24 19.97 20.34 0.55
C ASN A 24 18.51 20.23 0.09
N SER A 25 18.19 19.25 -0.77
CA SER A 25 16.87 19.16 -1.41
C SER A 25 15.71 19.19 -0.39
N VAL A 26 14.87 20.23 -0.49
CA VAL A 26 13.71 20.52 0.37
C VAL A 26 12.46 19.72 -0.02
N PHE A 27 12.55 18.86 -1.03
CA PHE A 27 11.41 18.13 -1.61
C PHE A 27 10.83 17.07 -0.64
N GLY A 28 11.69 16.32 0.07
CA GLY A 28 11.26 15.33 1.06
C GLY A 28 10.52 15.97 2.25
N PRO A 29 11.05 17.04 2.86
CA PRO A 29 10.34 17.77 3.90
C PRO A 29 9.04 18.43 3.44
N LEU A 30 9.00 19.01 2.22
CA LEU A 30 7.77 19.58 1.66
C LEU A 30 6.68 18.51 1.50
N PHE A 31 7.07 17.32 1.05
CA PHE A 31 6.17 16.18 0.92
C PHE A 31 5.59 15.77 2.28
N CYS A 32 6.40 15.69 3.33
CA CYS A 32 5.94 15.40 4.69
C CYS A 32 4.99 16.48 5.26
N ILE A 33 5.24 17.76 4.97
CA ILE A 33 4.36 18.87 5.38
C ILE A 33 3.01 18.77 4.66
N ALA A 34 3.02 18.53 3.35
CA ALA A 34 1.80 18.36 2.56
C ALA A 34 0.96 17.17 3.05
N LEU A 35 1.61 16.04 3.35
CA LEU A 35 0.96 14.85 3.90
C LEU A 35 0.39 15.10 5.31
N GLY A 36 1.13 15.80 6.17
CA GLY A 36 0.66 16.20 7.49
C GLY A 36 -0.58 17.11 7.43
N ALA A 37 -0.55 18.13 6.56
CA ALA A 37 -1.70 19.01 6.33
C ALA A 37 -2.91 18.26 5.77
N PHE A 38 -2.70 17.32 4.86
CA PHE A 38 -3.76 16.48 4.28
C PHE A 38 -4.40 15.53 5.31
N LEU A 39 -3.60 14.93 6.20
CA LEU A 39 -4.08 14.10 7.29
C LEU A 39 -4.93 14.89 8.30
N VAL A 40 -4.53 16.13 8.62
CA VAL A 40 -5.33 17.05 9.45
C VAL A 40 -6.64 17.41 8.75
N TYR A 41 -6.59 17.74 7.45
CA TYR A 41 -7.77 18.08 6.66
C TYR A 41 -8.77 16.91 6.56
N ARG A 42 -8.29 15.70 6.23
CA ARG A 42 -9.12 14.49 6.16
C ARG A 42 -9.69 14.10 7.52
N ALA A 43 -8.96 14.32 8.61
CA ALA A 43 -9.47 14.07 9.96
C ALA A 43 -10.58 15.06 10.35
N ASN A 44 -10.56 16.29 9.85
CA ASN A 44 -11.62 17.28 10.08
C ASN A 44 -12.86 17.02 9.20
N ASN A 45 -12.70 16.57 7.95
CA ASN A 45 -13.84 16.29 7.07
C ASN A 45 -14.61 15.00 7.43
N LYS A 46 -13.99 14.07 8.16
CA LYS A 46 -14.71 12.89 8.68
C LYS A 46 -15.71 13.22 9.79
N GLU A 47 -15.62 14.39 10.42
CA GLU A 47 -16.61 14.86 11.39
C GLU A 47 -17.84 15.52 10.71
N SER A 48 -17.74 15.94 9.44
CA SER A 48 -18.84 16.56 8.69
C SER A 48 -19.63 15.59 7.80
N GLU A 49 -19.03 14.49 7.33
CA GLU A 49 -19.73 13.50 6.46
C GLU A 49 -20.56 12.46 7.22
N GLN A 50 -20.48 12.40 8.55
CA GLN A 50 -21.22 11.40 9.35
C GLN A 50 -22.73 11.71 9.52
N LYS A 51 -23.22 12.82 8.93
CA LYS A 51 -24.63 13.25 9.06
C LYS A 51 -25.55 12.90 7.89
N GLU A 52 -25.04 12.36 6.77
CA GLU A 52 -25.86 12.17 5.56
C GLU A 52 -26.10 10.71 5.12
N LYS A 53 -25.37 9.72 5.66
CA LYS A 53 -25.49 8.30 5.27
C LYS A 53 -26.47 7.44 6.10
N ILE A 54 -27.40 8.03 6.85
CA ILE A 54 -28.39 7.29 7.66
C ILE A 54 -29.69 6.96 6.88
N ARG A 55 -29.86 7.38 5.62
CA ARG A 55 -31.18 7.32 4.94
C ARG A 55 -31.39 6.32 3.80
N GLN A 56 -30.40 5.55 3.35
CA GLN A 56 -30.58 4.66 2.18
C GLN A 56 -29.88 3.31 2.33
N SER A 57 -30.40 2.45 3.19
CA SER A 57 -30.17 0.99 3.12
C SER A 57 -31.26 0.25 3.89
N ALA A 58 -32.49 0.39 3.41
CA ALA A 58 -33.64 -0.40 3.86
C ALA A 58 -34.42 -0.89 2.64
N GLU A 59 -33.91 -1.94 1.99
CA GLU A 59 -34.67 -2.86 1.12
C GLU A 59 -33.81 -4.14 0.93
N TYR A 60 -33.87 -5.07 1.89
CA TYR A 60 -34.45 -6.43 1.75
C TYR A 60 -34.01 -7.14 0.45
N ARG A 61 -33.13 -8.16 0.41
CA ARG A 61 -32.99 -9.45 1.13
C ARG A 61 -34.16 -10.42 0.93
N GLU A 62 -34.06 -11.27 -0.11
CA GLU A 62 -34.63 -12.64 -0.26
C GLU A 62 -34.08 -13.19 -1.60
N ASN A 63 -33.53 -14.38 -1.80
CA ASN A 63 -33.84 -15.77 -1.39
C ASN A 63 -32.54 -16.62 -1.40
N SER A 64 -32.22 -17.47 -0.41
CA SER A 64 -32.61 -18.91 -0.26
C SER A 64 -32.13 -19.77 -1.46
N THR A 65 -31.50 -20.95 -1.39
CA THR A 65 -31.00 -21.88 -0.35
C THR A 65 -30.21 -22.99 -1.09
N VAL A 66 -29.15 -23.52 -0.47
CA VAL A 66 -28.72 -24.94 -0.42
C VAL A 66 -28.28 -25.70 -1.71
N GLU A 67 -27.11 -26.34 -1.56
CA GLU A 67 -26.66 -27.67 -2.06
C GLU A 67 -25.57 -27.85 -3.14
N SER A 68 -24.66 -28.76 -2.76
CA SER A 68 -23.73 -29.59 -3.54
C SER A 68 -22.38 -29.01 -4.00
N MET A 69 -21.32 -29.61 -3.43
CA MET A 69 -20.02 -29.78 -4.10
C MET A 69 -20.20 -30.66 -5.34
N PRO A 70 -19.47 -30.36 -6.42
CA PRO A 70 -18.77 -31.44 -7.09
C PRO A 70 -17.27 -31.14 -7.23
N ASN A 71 -16.52 -32.15 -6.80
CA ASN A 71 -15.15 -32.42 -7.16
C ASN A 71 -15.03 -32.63 -8.68
N SER A 72 -14.09 -31.96 -9.35
CA SER A 72 -13.37 -32.52 -10.50
C SER A 72 -12.28 -31.56 -10.97
N ASN A 73 -11.03 -32.02 -10.84
CA ASN A 73 -9.90 -31.81 -11.75
C ASN A 73 -10.06 -30.67 -12.77
N ASN A 74 -9.32 -29.59 -12.58
CA ASN A 74 -8.78 -28.80 -13.68
C ASN A 74 -7.45 -28.23 -13.23
N ASP A 75 -6.39 -28.76 -13.85
CA ASP A 75 -5.07 -28.18 -14.04
C ASP A 75 -4.75 -26.97 -13.16
N GLN A 76 -3.96 -27.21 -12.10
CA GLN A 76 -3.10 -26.17 -11.55
C GLN A 76 -2.12 -25.76 -12.65
N LYS A 77 -2.57 -24.88 -13.56
CA LYS A 77 -1.68 -24.08 -14.36
C LYS A 77 -0.89 -23.27 -13.35
N LEU A 78 0.33 -23.73 -13.07
CA LEU A 78 1.30 -22.97 -12.33
C LEU A 78 1.56 -21.74 -13.19
N ASP A 79 0.78 -20.67 -13.00
CA ASP A 79 0.97 -19.44 -13.78
C ASP A 79 2.44 -19.09 -13.68
N SER A 80 3.13 -19.12 -14.81
CA SER A 80 4.52 -18.73 -14.85
C SER A 80 4.60 -17.27 -14.40
N LEU A 81 5.75 -16.89 -13.87
CA LEU A 81 5.97 -15.51 -13.44
C LEU A 81 5.77 -14.52 -14.62
N GLU A 82 6.02 -14.99 -15.85
CA GLU A 82 5.74 -14.30 -17.11
C GLU A 82 4.23 -14.17 -17.41
N ASP A 83 3.42 -15.19 -17.11
CA ASP A 83 1.95 -15.13 -17.25
C ASP A 83 1.34 -14.06 -16.33
N ILE A 84 1.87 -13.90 -15.10
CA ILE A 84 1.41 -12.87 -14.16
C ILE A 84 1.86 -11.48 -14.63
N GLN A 85 3.11 -11.35 -15.09
CA GLN A 85 3.65 -10.08 -15.60
C GLN A 85 2.93 -9.60 -16.86
N SER A 86 2.51 -10.51 -17.75
CA SER A 86 1.79 -10.15 -18.97
C SER A 86 0.39 -9.58 -18.69
N GLN A 87 -0.23 -9.98 -17.57
CA GLN A 87 -1.51 -9.47 -17.10
C GLN A 87 -1.41 -8.10 -16.40
N LEU A 88 -0.19 -7.63 -16.12
CA LEU A 88 0.08 -6.39 -15.40
C LEU A 88 0.57 -5.31 -16.36
N THR A 89 -0.10 -4.16 -16.35
CA THR A 89 0.40 -2.98 -17.07
C THR A 89 1.72 -2.51 -16.46
N LEU A 90 2.58 -1.87 -17.26
CA LEU A 90 3.82 -1.27 -16.76
C LEU A 90 3.53 -0.31 -15.59
N ARG A 91 2.47 0.49 -15.70
CA ARG A 91 2.05 1.43 -14.65
C ARG A 91 1.70 0.73 -13.34
N GLN A 92 0.98 -0.39 -13.37
CA GLN A 92 0.65 -1.18 -12.18
C GLN A 92 1.89 -1.78 -11.52
N ARG A 93 2.84 -2.27 -12.32
CA ARG A 93 4.12 -2.80 -11.82
C ARG A 93 4.94 -1.72 -11.14
N GLU A 94 5.07 -0.55 -11.77
CA GLU A 94 5.78 0.60 -11.20
C GLU A 94 5.08 1.09 -9.92
N ALA A 95 3.75 1.15 -9.90
CA ALA A 95 2.97 1.51 -8.73
C ALA A 95 3.17 0.53 -7.56
N ALA A 96 3.18 -0.78 -7.84
CA ALA A 96 3.46 -1.79 -6.83
C ALA A 96 4.86 -1.61 -6.22
N MET A 97 5.87 -1.33 -7.05
CA MET A 97 7.23 -1.05 -6.58
C MET A 97 7.31 0.24 -5.74
N CYS A 98 6.60 1.30 -6.14
CA CYS A 98 6.52 2.53 -5.36
C CYS A 98 5.87 2.29 -3.99
N LEU A 99 4.81 1.48 -3.94
CA LEU A 99 4.13 1.15 -2.68
C LEU A 99 5.03 0.32 -1.74
N ILE A 100 5.76 -0.65 -2.27
CA ILE A 100 6.73 -1.45 -1.50
C ILE A 100 7.82 -0.56 -0.93
N SER A 101 8.40 0.34 -1.74
CA SER A 101 9.40 1.30 -1.26
C SER A 101 8.86 2.28 -0.22
N PHE A 102 7.59 2.69 -0.35
CA PHE A 102 6.91 3.49 0.67
C PHE A 102 6.84 2.74 2.01
N PHE A 103 6.39 1.48 2.00
CA PHE A 103 6.36 0.66 3.22
C PHE A 103 7.75 0.33 3.76
N GLY A 104 8.76 0.22 2.91
CA GLY A 104 10.16 0.07 3.31
C GLY A 104 10.68 1.25 4.15
N GLY A 105 10.13 2.46 3.96
CA GLY A 105 10.45 3.62 4.78
C GLY A 105 9.97 3.54 6.23
N PHE A 106 9.09 2.59 6.57
CA PHE A 106 8.65 2.36 7.95
C PHE A 106 9.58 1.41 8.72
N SER A 107 10.49 0.72 8.03
CA SER A 107 11.51 -0.11 8.68
C SER A 107 12.41 0.78 9.54
N ASP A 108 12.41 0.52 10.85
CA ASP A 108 13.17 1.32 11.83
C ASP A 108 14.67 1.02 11.80
N ASN A 109 15.09 -0.09 11.17
CA ASN A 109 16.50 -0.47 11.04
C ASN A 109 17.07 0.00 9.69
N LEU A 110 17.75 1.14 9.71
CA LEU A 110 18.53 1.67 8.57
C LEU A 110 19.71 0.79 8.15
N ASN A 111 20.13 -0.16 9.00
CA ASN A 111 21.21 -1.12 8.75
C ASN A 111 20.68 -2.51 8.33
N ASP A 112 19.37 -2.67 8.15
CA ASP A 112 18.80 -3.94 7.73
C ASP A 112 18.84 -4.06 6.21
N ASP A 113 19.43 -5.14 5.71
CA ASP A 113 19.41 -5.45 4.27
C ASP A 113 18.01 -5.94 3.84
N VAL A 114 17.12 -6.27 4.79
CA VAL A 114 15.80 -6.84 4.52
C VAL A 114 14.95 -5.99 3.56
N PRO A 115 14.78 -4.66 3.73
CA PRO A 115 14.03 -3.85 2.78
C PRO A 115 14.62 -3.88 1.36
N MET A 116 15.95 -3.89 1.26
CA MET A 116 16.65 -3.97 -0.03
C MET A 116 16.48 -5.34 -0.70
N ILE A 117 16.53 -6.43 0.08
CA ILE A 117 16.32 -7.80 -0.39
C ILE A 117 14.88 -7.97 -0.89
N LEU A 118 13.90 -7.54 -0.10
CA LEU A 118 12.48 -7.59 -0.46
C LEU A 118 12.18 -6.72 -1.69
N PHE A 119 12.82 -5.55 -1.79
CA PHE A 119 12.73 -4.71 -2.98
C PHE A 119 13.26 -5.41 -4.23
N ARG A 120 14.45 -6.04 -4.17
CA ARG A 120 15.01 -6.80 -5.30
C ARG A 120 14.14 -7.99 -5.69
N GLN A 121 13.57 -8.68 -4.71
CA GLN A 121 12.64 -9.79 -4.97
C GLN A 121 11.37 -9.31 -5.66
N ALA A 122 10.82 -8.18 -5.21
CA ALA A 122 9.67 -7.56 -5.84
C ALA A 122 9.96 -7.06 -7.26
N ALA A 123 11.13 -6.46 -7.49
CA ALA A 123 11.56 -6.03 -8.82
C ALA A 123 11.59 -7.21 -9.79
N LYS A 124 12.14 -8.36 -9.37
CA LYS A 124 12.12 -9.61 -10.15
C LYS A 124 10.71 -10.12 -10.39
N PHE A 125 9.86 -10.14 -9.36
CA PHE A 125 8.47 -10.60 -9.47
C PHE A 125 7.68 -9.76 -10.49
N PHE A 126 7.80 -8.44 -10.43
CA PHE A 126 7.12 -7.52 -11.34
C PHE A 126 7.85 -7.32 -12.68
N GLY A 127 9.02 -7.91 -12.88
CA GLY A 127 9.75 -7.81 -14.16
C GLY A 127 10.28 -6.41 -14.42
N LEU A 128 10.74 -5.73 -13.37
CA LEU A 128 11.32 -4.40 -13.40
C LEU A 128 12.81 -4.45 -13.04
N SER A 129 13.56 -3.45 -13.51
CA SER A 129 14.96 -3.29 -13.10
C SER A 129 15.03 -2.91 -11.62
N ASP A 130 15.95 -3.52 -10.89
CA ASP A 130 16.28 -3.21 -9.50
C ASP A 130 17.24 -2.01 -9.37
N SER A 131 17.48 -1.27 -10.46
CA SER A 131 18.33 -0.10 -10.46
C SER A 131 17.71 1.06 -9.65
N PRO A 132 18.46 1.67 -8.73
CA PRO A 132 17.96 2.79 -7.91
C PRO A 132 17.56 4.01 -8.74
N ILE A 133 18.15 4.19 -9.93
CA ILE A 133 17.78 5.27 -10.86
C ILE A 133 16.36 5.06 -11.38
N VAL A 134 16.03 3.82 -11.74
CA VAL A 134 14.71 3.48 -12.28
C VAL A 134 13.66 3.62 -11.18
N LEU A 135 13.97 3.21 -9.95
CA LEU A 135 13.08 3.46 -8.80
C LEU A 135 12.81 4.96 -8.59
N SER A 136 13.85 5.80 -8.63
CA SER A 136 13.69 7.25 -8.50
C SER A 136 12.77 7.83 -9.60
N GLN A 137 12.87 7.32 -10.82
CA GLN A 137 12.00 7.72 -11.93
C GLN A 137 10.57 7.24 -11.71
N MET A 138 10.35 6.00 -11.27
CA MET A 138 9.02 5.50 -10.92
C MET A 138 8.37 6.35 -9.84
N MET A 139 9.09 6.64 -8.75
CA MET A 139 8.58 7.46 -7.65
C MET A 139 8.15 8.85 -8.12
N SER A 140 8.88 9.45 -9.07
CA SER A 140 8.51 10.75 -9.63
C SER A 140 7.18 10.73 -10.41
N LYS A 141 6.79 9.58 -10.97
CA LYS A 141 5.49 9.41 -11.67
C LYS A 141 4.31 9.30 -10.71
N PHE A 142 4.56 8.95 -9.45
CA PHE A 142 3.55 8.73 -8.41
C PHE A 142 3.75 9.69 -7.24
N SER A 143 3.92 10.97 -7.55
CA SER A 143 4.03 12.04 -6.54
C SER A 143 2.74 12.23 -5.74
N ASP A 144 1.60 11.81 -6.30
CA ASP A 144 0.29 11.79 -5.66
C ASP A 144 -0.05 10.39 -5.12
N SER A 145 -0.31 10.32 -3.81
CA SER A 145 -0.67 9.08 -3.12
C SER A 145 -1.99 8.50 -3.61
N ASP A 146 -2.96 9.34 -3.98
CA ASP A 146 -4.26 8.85 -4.44
C ASP A 146 -4.11 8.16 -5.80
N THR A 147 -3.37 8.78 -6.72
CA THR A 147 -3.00 8.16 -8.00
C THR A 147 -2.23 6.85 -7.81
N LEU A 148 -1.31 6.78 -6.85
CA LEU A 148 -0.61 5.55 -6.50
C LEU A 148 -1.59 4.47 -6.05
N ILE A 149 -2.35 4.70 -4.98
CA ILE A 149 -3.26 3.71 -4.41
C ILE A 149 -4.32 3.29 -5.45
N ASN A 150 -4.92 4.24 -6.17
CA ASN A 150 -5.88 3.95 -7.23
C ASN A 150 -5.30 3.09 -8.35
N THR A 151 -4.02 3.25 -8.67
CA THR A 151 -3.34 2.39 -9.64
C THR A 151 -3.13 0.98 -9.07
N VAL A 152 -2.70 0.88 -7.81
CA VAL A 152 -2.41 -0.42 -7.19
C VAL A 152 -3.68 -1.24 -6.95
N ILE A 153 -4.80 -0.62 -6.53
CA ILE A 153 -6.07 -1.36 -6.33
C ILE A 153 -6.64 -1.94 -7.63
N THR A 154 -6.24 -1.40 -8.80
CA THR A 154 -6.66 -1.93 -10.11
C THR A 154 -5.94 -3.23 -10.49
N ILE A 155 -4.95 -3.68 -9.71
CA ILE A 155 -4.26 -4.95 -9.93
C ILE A 155 -5.28 -6.09 -9.79
N ASN A 156 -5.56 -6.75 -10.91
CA ASN A 156 -6.52 -7.84 -10.95
C ASN A 156 -5.94 -9.19 -10.47
N PRO A 157 -4.74 -9.62 -10.91
CA PRO A 157 -4.23 -10.95 -10.58
C PRO A 157 -4.11 -11.16 -9.05
N ALA A 158 -4.75 -12.21 -8.54
CA ALA A 158 -4.79 -12.49 -7.10
C ALA A 158 -3.38 -12.68 -6.51
N LYS A 159 -2.55 -13.50 -7.17
CA LYS A 159 -1.15 -13.74 -6.77
C LYS A 159 -0.32 -12.46 -6.69
N ALA A 160 -0.56 -11.50 -7.58
CA ALA A 160 0.16 -10.22 -7.56
C ALA A 160 -0.26 -9.35 -6.37
N LYS A 161 -1.56 -9.34 -6.03
CA LYS A 161 -2.07 -8.67 -4.82
C LYS A 161 -1.51 -9.31 -3.56
N GLU A 162 -1.56 -10.63 -3.47
CA GLU A 162 -1.06 -11.38 -2.31
C GLU A 162 0.43 -11.15 -2.10
N PHE A 163 1.23 -11.29 -3.16
CA PHE A 163 2.66 -11.02 -3.12
C PHE A 163 2.97 -9.60 -2.64
N LEU A 164 2.26 -8.61 -3.19
CA LEU A 164 2.41 -7.22 -2.79
C LEU A 164 2.07 -7.00 -1.32
N LEU A 165 0.90 -7.48 -0.87
CA LEU A 165 0.42 -7.30 0.50
C LEU A 165 1.32 -8.00 1.52
N LEU A 166 1.79 -9.21 1.23
CA LEU A 166 2.73 -9.95 2.06
C LEU A 166 4.09 -9.26 2.13
N THR A 167 4.60 -8.77 1.00
CA THR A 167 5.86 -8.01 0.97
C THR A 167 5.76 -6.74 1.82
N CYS A 168 4.67 -5.99 1.69
CA CYS A 168 4.42 -4.81 2.52
C CYS A 168 4.27 -5.18 4.00
N TYR A 169 3.62 -6.30 4.32
CA TYR A 169 3.53 -6.81 5.69
C TYR A 169 4.91 -7.14 6.26
N ASP A 170 5.77 -7.81 5.49
CA ASP A 170 7.14 -8.15 5.91
C ASP A 170 8.00 -6.92 6.20
N LEU A 171 7.75 -5.81 5.50
CA LEU A 171 8.44 -4.54 5.73
C LEU A 171 7.98 -3.83 7.01
N VAL A 172 6.72 -4.00 7.40
CA VAL A 172 6.15 -3.31 8.57
C VAL A 172 6.06 -4.18 9.82
N LYS A 173 6.13 -5.52 9.71
CA LYS A 173 5.97 -6.43 10.86
C LYS A 173 7.00 -6.20 11.97
N SER A 174 8.18 -5.73 11.59
CA SER A 174 9.27 -5.38 12.50
C SER A 174 9.21 -3.92 12.97
N SER A 175 8.35 -3.10 12.36
CA SER A 175 8.14 -1.70 12.72
C SER A 175 7.29 -1.59 13.97
N ARG A 176 7.63 -0.64 14.86
CA ARG A 176 6.82 -0.36 16.06
C ARG A 176 5.69 0.64 15.80
N LYS A 177 5.42 0.97 14.53
CA LYS A 177 4.51 2.05 14.11
C LYS A 177 3.12 1.49 13.77
N PRO A 178 2.10 1.68 14.63
CA PRO A 178 0.74 1.18 14.35
C PRO A 178 0.13 1.81 13.08
N GLU A 179 0.57 3.01 12.69
CA GLU A 179 0.10 3.71 11.50
C GLU A 179 0.43 2.95 10.21
N ALA A 180 1.56 2.24 10.19
CA ALA A 180 1.99 1.44 9.04
C ALA A 180 1.05 0.25 8.81
N PHE A 181 0.62 -0.40 9.90
CA PHE A 181 -0.36 -1.47 9.84
C PHE A 181 -1.73 -0.94 9.43
N ASP A 182 -2.21 0.16 10.00
CA ASP A 182 -3.51 0.72 9.62
C ASP A 182 -3.55 1.12 8.13
N ALA A 183 -2.47 1.69 7.60
CA ALA A 183 -2.35 1.99 6.18
C ALA A 183 -2.38 0.71 5.32
N LEU A 184 -1.58 -0.30 5.68
CA LEU A 184 -1.55 -1.58 4.96
C LEU A 184 -2.91 -2.28 4.94
N PHE A 185 -3.57 -2.37 6.10
CA PHE A 185 -4.89 -3.01 6.20
C PHE A 185 -5.98 -2.20 5.48
N GLY A 186 -5.87 -0.87 5.44
CA GLY A 186 -6.75 -0.02 4.63
C GLY A 186 -6.63 -0.34 3.14
N ILE A 187 -5.40 -0.38 2.63
CA ILE A 187 -5.13 -0.69 1.22
C ILE A 187 -5.53 -2.13 0.89
N ALA A 188 -5.25 -3.10 1.78
CA ALA A 188 -5.67 -4.48 1.61
C ALA A 188 -7.20 -4.60 1.49
N ASN A 189 -7.93 -3.88 2.33
CA ASN A 189 -9.40 -3.85 2.29
C ASN A 189 -9.90 -3.30 0.94
N ASP A 190 -9.29 -2.24 0.42
CA ASP A 190 -9.63 -1.66 -0.88
C ASP A 190 -9.30 -2.61 -2.06
N MET A 191 -8.38 -3.55 -1.86
CA MET A 191 -8.08 -4.64 -2.80
C MET A 191 -8.98 -5.88 -2.68
N GLY A 192 -9.93 -5.88 -1.72
CA GLY A 192 -10.83 -6.99 -1.43
C GLY A 192 -10.34 -7.98 -0.36
N TYR A 193 -9.24 -7.66 0.33
CA TYR A 193 -8.71 -8.40 1.47
C TYR A 193 -9.12 -7.70 2.78
N ASP A 194 -10.31 -8.04 3.27
CA ASP A 194 -10.74 -7.63 4.61
C ASP A 194 -9.74 -8.11 5.70
N ARG A 195 -9.87 -7.60 6.93
CA ARG A 195 -8.93 -7.94 8.02
C ARG A 195 -8.80 -9.44 8.24
N VAL A 196 -9.88 -10.21 8.09
CA VAL A 196 -9.88 -11.66 8.33
C VAL A 196 -9.17 -12.39 7.20
N LYS A 197 -9.43 -12.03 5.94
CA LYS A 197 -8.73 -12.56 4.78
C LYS A 197 -7.25 -12.23 4.82
N MET A 198 -6.89 -11.00 5.20
CA MET A 198 -5.50 -10.58 5.33
C MET A 198 -4.80 -11.35 6.44
N GLN A 199 -5.42 -11.55 7.60
CA GLN A 199 -4.86 -12.38 8.68
C GLN A 199 -4.70 -13.84 8.27
N ARG A 200 -5.68 -14.40 7.55
CA ARG A 200 -5.58 -15.76 7.00
C ARG A 200 -4.44 -15.86 6.00
N LEU A 201 -4.28 -14.87 5.13
CA LEU A 201 -3.19 -14.82 4.16
C LEU A 201 -1.83 -14.81 4.88
N ILE A 202 -1.65 -13.95 5.87
CA ILE A 202 -0.42 -13.92 6.68
C ILE A 202 -0.16 -15.29 7.33
N THR A 203 -1.15 -15.88 7.99
CA THR A 203 -1.02 -17.18 8.69
C THR A 203 -0.69 -18.34 7.74
N LEU A 204 -1.04 -18.22 6.45
CA LEU A 204 -0.76 -19.28 5.47
C LEU A 204 0.69 -19.24 4.98
N TYR A 205 1.35 -18.09 5.08
CA TYR A 205 2.70 -17.85 4.54
C TYR A 205 3.76 -17.57 5.62
N HIS A 206 3.37 -17.42 6.90
CA HIS A 206 4.23 -17.22 8.08
C HIS A 206 3.84 -18.16 9.22
#